data_AF-A0A1J5ASM8-F1
#
_entry.id   AF-A0A1J5ASM8-F1
#
_cell.length_a   1.000
_cell.length_b   1.000
_cell.length_c   1.000
_cell.angle_alpha   90.00
_cell.angle_beta   90.00
_cell.angle_gamma   90.00
#
_symmetry.space_group_name_H-M   'P 1'
#
loop_
_entity.id
_entity.type
_entity.pdbx_description
1 polymer ?
#
loop_
_entity_poly.entity_id
_entity_poly.type
_entity_poly.pdbx_seq_one_letter_code
_entity_poly.pdbx_strand_id
1 'polypeptide(L)'
;MLILCFKFNGTTQNISVINNGCNIYVAGNGSILGTPTISIHGSYLNLNDGISDGRIEENFGNIWLDENWTNNANNNVFTNLSSSNSDGIVTFHNTTNIQYIDGINPTNFENIYLNDYRKKLLNDNNLVNGILHLDAALDLNSHNFIINNANPTAINYISGFIKSETFPGNYSLLQWNIGAGLGVYSVPFGSDYQTFNDLNYSIDIQTPMADGDNIKFATYPTDIYNNPLPTGASNLELEVLKVVDRYWIISPSNPLNKPKVNMTFSFSSNDINSGYNSINIKNLKASRNNSTLGKWMDMTPRGYNAANTVTIENVMPADFFDAWTLVNIPGPLANVFVPDAFTPNGDGLNDEFLPVFQVDYQIISYDFYIFDRWGNIQLHTSDETKGWNGKKDNVNGVPNIGVYSWLIIVKGKNSENLDGDGVKEKFIGKVTLLK
;
A
#
# COMPACT_ATOMS: atom_id res chain seq x y z
N MET A 1 12.23 -10.41 45.44
CA MET A 1 11.51 -11.23 44.45
C MET A 1 10.47 -12.04 45.20
N LEU A 2 9.23 -11.53 45.26
CA LEU A 2 8.10 -12.31 45.77
C LEU A 2 7.52 -13.07 44.57
N ILE A 3 7.72 -14.39 44.51
CA ILE A 3 7.07 -15.24 43.51
C ILE A 3 5.77 -15.72 44.15
N LEU A 4 4.65 -15.12 43.76
CA LEU A 4 3.32 -15.63 44.06
C LEU A 4 2.98 -16.68 43.01
N CYS A 5 3.32 -17.95 43.27
CA CYS A 5 2.82 -19.07 42.46
C CYS A 5 1.37 -19.36 42.86
N PHE A 6 0.41 -18.85 42.08
CA PHE A 6 -0.96 -19.36 42.13
C PHE A 6 -1.05 -20.62 41.27
N LYS A 7 -1.53 -21.72 41.86
CA LYS A 7 -1.92 -22.94 41.13
C LYS A 7 -3.44 -23.03 41.15
N PHE A 8 -4.08 -22.63 40.06
CA PHE A 8 -5.53 -22.84 39.88
C PHE A 8 -5.72 -24.21 39.23
N ASN A 9 -6.29 -25.17 39.96
CA ASN A 9 -6.55 -26.51 39.45
C ASN A 9 -7.78 -26.48 38.52
N GLY A 10 -7.61 -27.06 37.33
CA GLY A 10 -8.56 -26.97 36.23
C GLY A 10 -9.86 -27.77 36.40
N THR A 11 -10.84 -27.37 35.61
CA THR A 11 -11.94 -28.25 35.18
C THR A 11 -12.16 -28.04 33.69
N THR A 12 -12.00 -29.11 32.90
CA THR A 12 -12.53 -29.39 31.54
C THR A 12 -12.43 -28.35 30.41
N GLN A 13 -11.96 -27.13 30.66
CA GLN A 13 -11.67 -26.11 29.65
C GLN A 13 -10.23 -25.65 29.86
N ASN A 14 -9.46 -25.52 28.78
CA ASN A 14 -8.06 -25.10 28.77
C ASN A 14 -7.92 -23.61 29.17
N ILE A 15 -8.32 -23.25 30.38
CA ILE A 15 -8.22 -21.91 30.96
C ILE A 15 -7.41 -22.04 32.25
N SER A 16 -6.24 -21.40 32.29
CA SER A 16 -5.27 -21.54 33.39
C SER A 16 -5.36 -20.41 34.41
N VAL A 17 -5.80 -19.21 34.01
CA VAL A 17 -6.05 -18.08 34.91
C VAL A 17 -7.39 -17.43 34.58
N ILE A 18 -8.26 -17.31 35.58
CA ILE A 18 -9.51 -16.55 35.50
C ILE A 18 -9.39 -15.37 36.46
N ASN A 19 -9.42 -14.14 35.93
CA ASN A 19 -9.62 -12.95 36.73
C ASN A 19 -11.11 -12.66 36.85
N ASN A 20 -11.63 -12.69 38.08
CA ASN A 20 -13.04 -12.53 38.38
C ASN A 20 -13.24 -11.38 39.38
N GLY A 21 -12.95 -10.16 38.95
CA GLY A 21 -13.16 -8.94 39.73
C GLY A 21 -11.96 -8.42 40.53
N CYS A 22 -10.78 -9.01 40.38
CA CYS A 22 -9.56 -8.53 41.07
C CYS A 22 -8.80 -7.48 40.25
N ASN A 23 -8.18 -6.53 40.95
CA ASN A 23 -7.15 -5.65 40.37
C ASN A 23 -5.77 -6.29 40.56
N ILE A 24 -5.10 -6.65 39.47
CA ILE A 24 -3.74 -7.18 39.46
C ILE A 24 -2.79 -6.04 39.09
N TYR A 25 -1.89 -5.66 40.00
CA TYR A 25 -0.92 -4.60 39.78
C TYR A 25 0.46 -5.20 39.52
N VAL A 26 1.00 -5.03 38.31
CA VAL A 26 2.33 -5.52 37.89
C VAL A 26 3.24 -4.31 37.69
N ALA A 27 3.99 -3.96 38.73
CA ALA A 27 4.76 -2.72 38.72
C ALA A 27 6.22 -2.88 39.11
N GLY A 28 7.11 -2.34 38.27
CA GLY A 28 8.56 -2.25 38.48
C GLY A 28 9.03 -0.80 38.70
N ASN A 29 10.33 -0.64 38.92
CA ASN A 29 10.96 0.68 39.14
C ASN A 29 11.57 1.28 37.86
N GLY A 30 11.11 0.87 36.67
CA GLY A 30 11.66 1.31 35.37
C GLY A 30 13.07 0.77 35.03
N SER A 31 13.61 -0.14 35.85
CA SER A 31 14.87 -0.84 35.59
C SER A 31 14.64 -2.07 34.71
N ILE A 32 15.51 -2.27 33.71
CA ILE A 32 15.57 -3.51 32.89
C ILE A 32 16.02 -4.74 33.68
N LEU A 33 16.79 -4.54 34.76
CA LEU A 33 17.14 -5.61 35.69
C LEU A 33 16.03 -5.75 36.71
N GLY A 34 15.33 -6.89 36.67
CA GLY A 34 14.28 -7.24 37.63
C GLY A 34 12.90 -6.67 37.31
N THR A 35 12.57 -6.44 36.03
CA THR A 35 11.22 -6.08 35.59
C THR A 35 10.22 -7.15 36.04
N PRO A 36 9.25 -6.81 36.90
CA PRO A 36 8.29 -7.79 37.41
C PRO A 36 7.51 -8.42 36.26
N THR A 37 7.42 -9.74 36.27
CA THR A 37 6.79 -10.50 35.19
C THR A 37 5.78 -11.48 35.77
N ILE A 38 4.57 -11.52 35.20
CA ILE A 38 3.62 -12.60 35.41
C ILE A 38 3.73 -13.56 34.23
N SER A 39 4.02 -14.83 34.50
CA SER A 39 4.00 -15.89 33.49
C SER A 39 2.77 -16.77 33.65
N ILE A 40 1.96 -16.83 32.60
CA ILE A 40 0.74 -17.61 32.50
C ILE A 40 0.99 -18.74 31.50
N HIS A 41 1.31 -19.92 32.03
CA HIS A 41 1.55 -21.15 31.26
C HIS A 41 0.24 -21.81 30.77
N GLY A 42 -0.69 -21.00 30.27
CA GLY A 42 -1.96 -21.42 29.69
C GLY A 42 -2.85 -20.23 29.35
N SER A 43 -4.16 -20.43 29.20
CA SER A 43 -5.04 -19.34 28.76
C SER A 43 -5.45 -18.39 29.91
N TYR A 44 -5.56 -17.10 29.62
CA TYR A 44 -6.07 -16.05 30.51
C TYR A 44 -7.49 -15.65 30.10
N LEU A 45 -8.40 -15.61 31.08
CA LEU A 45 -9.76 -15.11 30.93
C LEU A 45 -10.04 -14.00 31.94
N ASN A 46 -10.42 -12.81 31.46
CA ASN A 46 -11.06 -11.80 32.29
C ASN A 46 -12.59 -11.99 32.23
N LEU A 47 -13.19 -12.38 33.34
CA LEU A 47 -14.60 -12.75 33.42
C LEU A 47 -15.46 -11.57 33.90
N ASN A 48 -16.64 -11.43 33.32
CA ASN A 48 -17.74 -10.62 33.87
C ASN A 48 -18.61 -11.52 34.76
N ASP A 49 -18.59 -11.30 36.08
CA ASP A 49 -19.48 -11.98 37.03
C ASP A 49 -20.75 -11.20 37.39
N GLY A 50 -20.95 -10.03 36.78
CA GLY A 50 -22.05 -9.13 37.06
C GLY A 50 -21.94 -8.36 38.38
N ILE A 51 -20.82 -8.49 39.10
CA ILE A 51 -20.56 -7.81 40.38
C ILE A 51 -19.37 -6.87 40.24
N SER A 52 -18.22 -7.39 39.79
CA SER A 52 -17.02 -6.61 39.57
C SER A 52 -16.20 -7.19 38.43
N ASP A 53 -15.78 -6.31 37.53
CA ASP A 53 -14.91 -6.69 36.42
C ASP A 53 -13.43 -6.62 36.84
N GLY A 54 -12.67 -7.68 36.52
CA GLY A 54 -11.24 -7.76 36.80
C GLY A 54 -10.44 -6.78 35.95
N ARG A 55 -9.30 -6.31 36.44
CA ARG A 55 -8.37 -5.48 35.68
C ARG A 55 -6.91 -5.83 35.97
N ILE A 56 -6.02 -5.51 35.05
CA ILE A 56 -4.58 -5.60 35.19
C ILE A 56 -3.97 -4.23 34.91
N GLU A 57 -3.12 -3.75 35.81
CA GLU A 57 -2.38 -2.52 35.65
C GLU A 57 -0.90 -2.86 35.48
N GLU A 58 -0.34 -2.55 34.31
CA GLU A 58 1.10 -2.64 34.04
C GLU A 58 1.74 -1.27 34.30
N ASN A 59 2.81 -1.23 35.09
CA ASN A 59 3.61 -0.03 35.34
C ASN A 59 5.08 -0.44 35.35
N PHE A 60 5.68 -0.56 34.18
CA PHE A 60 6.97 -1.24 33.96
C PHE A 60 6.95 -2.72 34.36
N GLY A 61 5.85 -3.42 34.10
CA GLY A 61 5.69 -4.85 34.38
C GLY A 61 5.30 -5.64 33.13
N ASN A 62 5.66 -6.92 33.05
CA ASN A 62 5.44 -7.74 31.87
C ASN A 62 4.43 -8.86 32.13
N ILE A 63 3.70 -9.26 31.09
CA ILE A 63 2.87 -10.47 31.09
C ILE A 63 3.37 -11.40 29.99
N TRP A 64 3.55 -12.66 30.33
CA TRP A 64 4.03 -13.74 29.47
C TRP A 64 2.91 -14.78 29.35
N LEU A 65 2.40 -15.02 28.15
CA LEU A 65 1.22 -15.85 27.90
C LEU A 65 1.52 -16.95 26.88
N ASP A 66 1.34 -18.21 27.31
CA ASP A 66 1.57 -19.41 26.47
C ASP A 66 0.36 -19.83 25.61
N GLU A 67 -0.87 -19.47 25.98
CA GLU A 67 -2.07 -19.85 25.21
C GLU A 67 -2.96 -18.63 24.91
N ASN A 68 -4.26 -18.69 25.16
CA ASN A 68 -5.21 -17.71 24.64
C ASN A 68 -5.46 -16.57 25.63
N TRP A 69 -5.82 -15.41 25.08
CA TRP A 69 -6.27 -14.26 25.84
C TRP A 69 -7.75 -14.00 25.54
N THR A 70 -8.57 -13.90 26.58
CA THR A 70 -10.00 -13.61 26.43
C THR A 70 -10.46 -12.50 27.38
N ASN A 71 -11.02 -11.42 26.85
CA ASN A 71 -11.66 -10.36 27.66
C ASN A 71 -13.20 -10.39 27.54
N ASN A 72 -13.86 -11.02 28.51
CA ASN A 72 -15.32 -11.03 28.62
C ASN A 72 -15.86 -10.03 29.65
N ALA A 73 -14.98 -9.30 30.33
CA ALA A 73 -15.35 -8.24 31.27
C ALA A 73 -15.83 -6.99 30.51
N ASN A 74 -16.67 -6.14 31.13
CA ASN A 74 -17.18 -4.92 30.48
C ASN A 74 -16.22 -3.73 30.57
N ASN A 75 -15.07 -3.92 31.20
CA ASN A 75 -14.03 -2.91 31.37
C ASN A 75 -12.84 -3.16 30.44
N ASN A 76 -11.97 -2.15 30.35
CA ASN A 76 -10.64 -2.35 29.82
C ASN A 76 -9.83 -3.17 30.83
N VAL A 77 -9.15 -4.22 30.35
CA VAL A 77 -8.24 -4.99 31.19
C VAL A 77 -7.12 -4.08 31.69
N PHE A 78 -6.49 -3.32 30.80
CA PHE A 78 -5.41 -2.39 31.12
C PHE A 78 -5.91 -0.96 31.29
N THR A 79 -5.57 -0.32 32.41
CA THR A 79 -6.13 1.00 32.79
C THR A 79 -5.10 2.13 32.90
N ASN A 80 -3.80 1.83 32.91
CA ASN A 80 -2.72 2.84 32.88
C ASN A 80 -2.14 2.97 31.47
N LEU A 81 -2.96 3.42 30.52
CA LEU A 81 -2.55 3.45 29.11
C LEU A 81 -1.92 4.81 28.76
N SER A 82 -0.68 4.84 28.27
CA SER A 82 0.05 6.08 27.98
C SER A 82 0.96 5.99 26.76
N SER A 83 0.53 6.59 25.65
CA SER A 83 1.30 6.66 24.40
C SER A 83 2.65 7.41 24.50
N SER A 84 2.93 8.10 25.61
CA SER A 84 4.14 8.89 25.83
C SER A 84 5.14 8.30 26.82
N ASN A 85 4.68 7.34 27.64
CA ASN A 85 5.48 6.61 28.63
C ASN A 85 4.99 5.15 28.66
N SER A 86 4.88 4.54 27.48
CA SER A 86 4.31 3.19 27.36
C SER A 86 5.15 2.22 28.17
N ASP A 87 4.55 1.66 29.21
CA ASP A 87 5.22 0.83 30.19
C ASP A 87 4.56 -0.54 30.29
N GLY A 88 5.39 -1.57 30.40
CA GLY A 88 4.91 -2.94 30.38
C GLY A 88 4.55 -3.50 29.00
N ILE A 89 4.46 -4.81 28.93
CA ILE A 89 4.32 -5.53 27.67
C ILE A 89 3.63 -6.87 27.88
N VAL A 90 2.63 -7.14 27.04
CA VAL A 90 2.02 -8.47 26.95
C VAL A 90 2.70 -9.24 25.83
N THR A 91 3.41 -10.30 26.20
CA THR A 91 4.12 -11.19 25.29
C THR A 91 3.31 -12.46 25.08
N PHE A 92 2.86 -12.67 23.85
CA PHE A 92 2.28 -13.93 23.39
C PHE A 92 3.42 -14.79 22.85
N HIS A 93 3.80 -15.83 23.58
CA HIS A 93 4.89 -16.73 23.23
C HIS A 93 4.39 -18.17 23.24
N ASN A 94 4.24 -18.78 22.06
CA ASN A 94 3.90 -20.19 21.94
C ASN A 94 4.53 -20.69 20.66
N THR A 95 5.25 -21.80 20.73
CA THR A 95 6.00 -22.35 19.60
C THR A 95 5.24 -23.41 18.81
N THR A 96 4.06 -23.83 19.27
CA THR A 96 3.38 -25.05 18.77
C THR A 96 1.99 -24.83 18.20
N ASN A 97 1.22 -23.87 18.71
CA ASN A 97 -0.19 -23.70 18.37
C ASN A 97 -0.55 -22.24 18.13
N ILE A 98 -1.64 -22.02 17.38
CA ILE A 98 -2.22 -20.68 17.20
C ILE A 98 -2.71 -20.17 18.56
N GLN A 99 -2.31 -18.95 18.93
CA GLN A 99 -2.87 -18.25 20.09
C GLN A 99 -3.98 -17.31 19.63
N TYR A 100 -5.10 -17.34 20.36
CA TYR A 100 -6.26 -16.50 20.08
C TYR A 100 -6.30 -15.28 20.99
N ILE A 101 -6.66 -14.13 20.42
CA ILE A 101 -7.06 -12.93 21.14
C ILE A 101 -8.56 -12.78 20.90
N ASP A 102 -9.34 -12.95 21.96
CA ASP A 102 -10.80 -13.09 21.93
C ASP A 102 -11.45 -12.25 23.04
N GLY A 103 -12.78 -12.27 23.06
CA GLY A 103 -13.58 -11.67 24.10
C GLY A 103 -14.78 -10.93 23.56
N ILE A 104 -15.83 -10.82 24.38
CA ILE A 104 -17.00 -10.00 24.07
C ILE A 104 -16.64 -8.51 23.96
N ASN A 105 -15.60 -8.07 24.67
CA ASN A 105 -15.09 -6.71 24.63
C ASN A 105 -13.63 -6.68 24.11
N PRO A 106 -13.23 -5.61 23.40
CA PRO A 106 -11.86 -5.47 22.95
C PRO A 106 -10.88 -5.41 24.12
N THR A 107 -9.62 -5.77 23.88
CA THR A 107 -8.51 -5.51 24.78
C THR A 107 -7.68 -4.34 24.26
N ASN A 108 -7.42 -3.39 25.15
CA ASN A 108 -6.57 -2.23 24.88
C ASN A 108 -5.20 -2.49 25.50
N PHE A 109 -4.25 -2.95 24.71
CA PHE A 109 -2.89 -3.21 25.15
C PHE A 109 -2.08 -1.92 25.24
N GLU A 110 -1.12 -1.87 26.17
CA GLU A 110 -0.09 -0.84 26.16
C GLU A 110 0.94 -1.16 25.08
N ASN A 111 1.80 -2.15 25.33
CA ASN A 111 2.63 -2.78 24.31
C ASN A 111 2.24 -4.25 24.16
N ILE A 112 2.34 -4.76 22.93
CA ILE A 112 2.11 -6.18 22.65
C ILE A 112 3.29 -6.74 21.87
N TYR A 113 3.79 -7.89 22.31
CA TYR A 113 4.81 -8.66 21.61
C TYR A 113 4.20 -9.96 21.11
N LEU A 114 4.13 -10.11 19.80
CA LEU A 114 3.70 -11.33 19.15
C LEU A 114 4.94 -12.11 18.71
N ASN A 115 5.26 -13.18 19.42
CA ASN A 115 6.46 -14.00 19.19
C ASN A 115 6.08 -15.43 18.77
N ASP A 116 7.01 -16.13 18.12
CA ASP A 116 6.95 -17.55 17.78
C ASP A 116 5.82 -17.89 16.79
N TYR A 117 4.83 -18.66 17.21
CA TYR A 117 3.78 -19.18 16.35
C TYR A 117 2.67 -18.14 16.09
N ARG A 118 1.80 -18.43 15.12
CA ARG A 118 0.75 -17.54 14.64
C ARG A 118 -0.23 -17.09 15.74
N LYS A 119 -0.68 -15.83 15.64
CA LYS A 119 -1.72 -15.22 16.48
C LYS A 119 -2.95 -14.95 15.63
N LYS A 120 -4.14 -15.02 16.23
CA LYS A 120 -5.39 -14.87 15.49
C LYS A 120 -6.43 -14.11 16.32
N LEU A 121 -7.04 -13.09 15.72
CA LEU A 121 -8.13 -12.34 16.35
C LEU A 121 -9.46 -13.08 16.19
N LEU A 122 -10.29 -13.02 17.23
CA LEU A 122 -11.68 -13.51 17.23
C LEU A 122 -12.70 -12.42 17.62
N ASN A 123 -12.23 -11.19 17.88
CA ASN A 123 -13.06 -10.04 18.16
C ASN A 123 -12.47 -8.75 17.57
N ASP A 124 -13.35 -7.76 17.36
CA ASP A 124 -13.02 -6.48 16.75
C ASP A 124 -12.43 -5.47 17.73
N ASN A 125 -11.66 -4.54 17.17
CA ASN A 125 -11.23 -3.29 17.80
C ASN A 125 -10.31 -3.47 19.01
N ASN A 126 -9.58 -4.59 19.10
CA ASN A 126 -8.40 -4.64 19.96
C ASN A 126 -7.42 -3.55 19.51
N LEU A 127 -6.82 -2.86 20.47
CA LEU A 127 -5.94 -1.72 20.19
C LEU A 127 -4.63 -1.78 20.96
N VAL A 128 -3.62 -1.10 20.42
CA VAL A 128 -2.29 -0.94 21.02
C VAL A 128 -1.97 0.55 21.15
N ASN A 129 -1.72 1.05 22.35
CA ASN A 129 -1.41 2.48 22.59
C ASN A 129 0.09 2.80 22.48
N GLY A 130 0.94 1.81 22.73
CA GLY A 130 2.40 1.86 22.61
C GLY A 130 2.84 1.22 21.30
N ILE A 131 3.58 0.11 21.40
CA ILE A 131 4.25 -0.55 20.28
C ILE A 131 3.70 -1.97 20.08
N LEU A 132 3.38 -2.31 18.83
CA LEU A 132 3.20 -3.66 18.35
C LEU A 132 4.56 -4.21 17.89
N HIS A 133 5.14 -5.13 18.66
CA HIS A 133 6.31 -5.90 18.24
C HIS A 133 5.85 -7.15 17.48
N LEU A 134 6.22 -7.22 16.19
CA LEU A 134 5.72 -8.23 15.27
C LEU A 134 6.83 -9.19 14.85
N ASP A 135 6.95 -10.28 15.62
CA ASP A 135 7.88 -11.40 15.37
C ASP A 135 7.16 -12.71 15.02
N ALA A 136 5.85 -12.63 14.79
CA ALA A 136 4.99 -13.74 14.37
C ALA A 136 3.90 -13.25 13.42
N ALA A 137 3.26 -14.18 12.71
CA ALA A 137 2.09 -13.85 11.89
C ALA A 137 0.89 -13.47 12.79
N LEU A 138 0.25 -12.33 12.51
CA LEU A 138 -1.00 -11.89 13.11
C LEU A 138 -2.13 -11.96 12.08
N ASP A 139 -3.00 -12.96 12.20
CA ASP A 139 -4.21 -13.07 11.41
C ASP A 139 -5.30 -12.18 11.99
N LEU A 140 -5.66 -11.13 11.25
CA LEU A 140 -6.77 -10.26 11.63
C LEU A 140 -8.13 -10.97 11.52
N ASN A 141 -8.22 -12.00 10.67
CA ASN A 141 -9.35 -12.94 10.64
C ASN A 141 -10.75 -12.28 10.55
N SER A 142 -10.90 -11.35 9.61
CA SER A 142 -12.14 -10.57 9.42
C SER A 142 -12.47 -9.60 10.57
N HIS A 143 -11.52 -9.32 11.46
CA HIS A 143 -11.67 -8.35 12.55
C HIS A 143 -10.72 -7.16 12.42
N ASN A 144 -11.16 -6.00 12.90
CA ASN A 144 -10.35 -4.79 12.89
C ASN A 144 -9.35 -4.77 14.05
N PHE A 145 -8.16 -4.23 13.80
CA PHE A 145 -7.12 -4.00 14.80
C PHE A 145 -6.66 -2.55 14.75
N ILE A 146 -6.41 -1.93 15.90
CA ILE A 146 -6.16 -0.48 15.99
C ILE A 146 -4.78 -0.21 16.56
N ILE A 147 -3.97 0.54 15.84
CA ILE A 147 -2.75 1.16 16.36
C ILE A 147 -3.10 2.57 16.82
N ASN A 148 -3.25 2.76 18.12
CA ASN A 148 -3.57 4.04 18.75
C ASN A 148 -2.31 4.80 19.18
N ASN A 149 -1.31 4.83 18.29
CA ASN A 149 -0.05 5.53 18.49
C ASN A 149 0.35 6.20 17.18
N ALA A 150 0.37 7.53 17.15
CA ALA A 150 0.69 8.31 15.96
C ALA A 150 2.16 8.23 15.52
N ASN A 151 3.03 7.57 16.27
CA ASN A 151 4.44 7.44 15.91
C ASN A 151 4.64 6.46 14.72
N PRO A 152 5.39 6.83 13.67
CA PRO A 152 5.79 5.92 12.59
C PRO A 152 6.38 4.58 13.03
N THR A 153 7.00 4.52 14.23
CA THR A 153 7.60 3.31 14.79
C THR A 153 6.67 2.50 15.70
N ALA A 154 5.36 2.82 15.74
CA ALA A 154 4.39 2.10 16.58
C ALA A 154 4.19 0.63 16.17
N ILE A 155 4.53 0.28 14.93
CA ILE A 155 4.69 -1.11 14.50
C ILE A 155 6.18 -1.39 14.36
N ASN A 156 6.72 -2.19 15.27
CA ASN A 156 8.10 -2.67 15.22
C ASN A 156 8.13 -4.05 14.54
N TYR A 157 8.45 -4.05 13.26
CA TYR A 157 8.61 -5.27 12.46
C TYR A 157 9.92 -5.99 12.80
N ILE A 158 9.84 -7.30 13.09
CA ILE A 158 11.00 -8.14 13.39
C ILE A 158 11.13 -9.25 12.34
N SER A 159 10.11 -10.11 12.18
CA SER A 159 10.17 -11.21 11.20
C SER A 159 8.81 -11.69 10.64
N GLY A 160 7.71 -11.51 11.40
CA GLY A 160 6.38 -12.02 11.05
C GLY A 160 5.66 -11.20 9.99
N PHE A 161 4.34 -11.03 10.11
CA PHE A 161 3.55 -10.14 9.25
C PHE A 161 2.11 -10.02 9.79
N ILE A 162 1.39 -9.03 9.30
CA ILE A 162 -0.05 -8.90 9.52
C ILE A 162 -0.76 -9.50 8.32
N LYS A 163 -1.75 -10.36 8.53
CA LYS A 163 -2.61 -10.88 7.47
C LYS A 163 -3.98 -10.24 7.57
N SER A 164 -4.27 -9.31 6.65
CA SER A 164 -5.59 -8.66 6.57
C SER A 164 -6.64 -9.54 5.90
N GLU A 165 -6.24 -10.45 5.05
CA GLU A 165 -7.12 -11.18 4.14
C GLU A 165 -7.64 -12.50 4.73
N THR A 166 -8.92 -12.77 4.46
CA THR A 166 -9.56 -14.07 4.61
C THR A 166 -10.15 -14.46 3.26
N PHE A 167 -9.51 -15.41 2.57
CA PHE A 167 -9.92 -15.78 1.22
C PHE A 167 -11.25 -16.58 1.22
N PRO A 168 -12.18 -16.31 0.27
CA PRO A 168 -12.21 -15.21 -0.69
C PRO A 168 -13.01 -13.99 -0.19
N GLY A 169 -12.54 -12.78 -0.53
CA GLY A 169 -13.35 -11.56 -0.58
C GLY A 169 -13.69 -10.85 0.73
N ASN A 170 -13.27 -11.38 1.88
CA ASN A 170 -13.33 -10.64 3.13
C ASN A 170 -11.93 -10.20 3.53
N TYR A 171 -11.79 -8.91 3.85
CA TYR A 171 -10.57 -8.34 4.39
C TYR A 171 -10.88 -7.64 5.70
N SER A 172 -9.85 -7.54 6.52
CA SER A 172 -9.88 -6.94 7.85
C SER A 172 -9.06 -5.66 7.82
N LEU A 173 -9.47 -4.65 8.56
CA LEU A 173 -8.83 -3.33 8.52
C LEU A 173 -7.86 -3.17 9.69
N LEU A 174 -6.62 -2.83 9.39
CA LEU A 174 -5.71 -2.25 10.36
C LEU A 174 -5.94 -0.73 10.38
N GLN A 175 -6.50 -0.20 11.45
CA GLN A 175 -6.64 1.24 11.64
C GLN A 175 -5.39 1.79 12.32
N TRP A 176 -4.81 2.86 11.79
CA TRP A 176 -3.71 3.58 12.45
C TRP A 176 -4.12 5.03 12.71
N ASN A 177 -4.18 5.40 13.99
CA ASN A 177 -4.54 6.75 14.44
C ASN A 177 -3.32 7.68 14.31
N ILE A 178 -3.10 8.19 13.10
CA ILE A 178 -1.93 9.01 12.76
C ILE A 178 -2.12 10.49 13.11
N GLY A 179 -3.34 11.02 12.98
CA GLY A 179 -3.64 12.44 13.20
C GLY A 179 -2.74 13.38 12.39
N ALA A 180 -2.16 14.39 13.06
CA ALA A 180 -1.24 15.35 12.45
C ALA A 180 0.20 14.81 12.22
N GLY A 181 0.45 13.52 12.45
CA GLY A 181 1.76 12.89 12.25
C GLY A 181 2.25 12.96 10.80
N LEU A 182 3.56 13.13 10.63
CA LEU A 182 4.25 13.14 9.33
C LEU A 182 5.26 12.00 9.23
N GLY A 183 5.74 11.72 8.02
CA GLY A 183 6.78 10.72 7.76
C GLY A 183 6.23 9.37 7.28
N VAL A 184 7.08 8.35 7.35
CA VAL A 184 6.84 7.05 6.70
C VAL A 184 6.23 6.03 7.66
N TYR A 185 4.97 5.66 7.41
CA TYR A 185 4.26 4.61 8.13
C TYR A 185 4.28 3.35 7.28
N SER A 186 4.69 2.22 7.87
CA SER A 186 4.77 0.94 7.16
C SER A 186 3.90 -0.10 7.84
N VAL A 187 3.05 -0.75 7.05
CA VAL A 187 2.23 -1.87 7.48
C VAL A 187 2.82 -3.16 6.89
N PRO A 188 3.40 -4.03 7.74
CA PRO A 188 4.08 -5.25 7.31
C PRO A 188 3.07 -6.34 6.95
N PHE A 189 2.27 -6.13 5.90
CA PHE A 189 1.36 -7.16 5.41
C PHE A 189 2.11 -8.35 4.79
N GLY A 190 1.53 -9.54 4.88
CA GLY A 190 2.04 -10.76 4.25
C GLY A 190 0.94 -11.59 3.60
N SER A 191 1.33 -12.37 2.59
CA SER A 191 0.44 -13.15 1.72
C SER A 191 0.18 -14.58 2.18
N ASP A 192 0.84 -15.03 3.25
CA ASP A 192 1.02 -16.44 3.63
C ASP A 192 1.82 -17.32 2.64
N TYR A 193 2.22 -16.82 1.47
CA TYR A 193 3.13 -17.55 0.59
C TYR A 193 4.59 -17.50 1.05
N GLN A 194 4.90 -16.55 1.94
CA GLN A 194 6.18 -16.37 2.59
C GLN A 194 5.98 -16.30 4.11
N THR A 195 7.06 -16.49 4.85
CA THR A 195 7.05 -16.36 6.33
C THR A 195 7.28 -14.92 6.80
N PHE A 196 7.49 -13.98 5.88
CA PHE A 196 7.80 -12.57 6.13
C PHE A 196 6.80 -11.66 5.41
N ASN A 197 6.90 -10.35 5.62
CA ASN A 197 6.00 -9.32 5.07
C ASN A 197 6.19 -9.02 3.56
N ASP A 198 5.98 -10.02 2.71
CA ASP A 198 6.12 -9.90 1.25
C ASP A 198 5.11 -8.94 0.57
N LEU A 199 4.10 -8.46 1.31
CA LEU A 199 3.12 -7.47 0.87
C LEU A 199 3.24 -6.14 1.61
N ASN A 200 4.42 -5.84 2.19
CA ASN A 200 4.64 -4.62 2.95
C ASN A 200 4.16 -3.38 2.18
N TYR A 201 3.38 -2.54 2.86
CA TYR A 201 2.90 -1.29 2.31
C TYR A 201 3.48 -0.13 3.11
N SER A 202 3.98 0.90 2.43
CA SER A 202 4.50 2.10 3.09
C SER A 202 3.86 3.35 2.53
N ILE A 203 3.50 4.29 3.42
CA ILE A 203 2.97 5.60 3.09
C ILE A 203 3.79 6.70 3.77
N ASP A 204 4.32 7.61 2.98
CA ASP A 204 5.03 8.81 3.43
C ASP A 204 4.06 9.99 3.46
N ILE A 205 3.65 10.40 4.65
CA ILE A 205 2.72 11.51 4.87
C ILE A 205 3.48 12.83 4.84
N GLN A 206 3.18 13.64 3.83
CA GLN A 206 3.87 14.91 3.57
C GLN A 206 3.13 16.14 4.11
N THR A 207 1.82 16.01 4.33
CA THR A 207 0.99 17.07 4.96
C THR A 207 0.14 16.45 6.06
N PRO A 208 -0.06 17.15 7.20
CA PRO A 208 -0.78 16.60 8.33
C PRO A 208 -2.28 16.43 8.03
N MET A 209 -2.92 15.44 8.65
CA MET A 209 -4.38 15.36 8.77
C MET A 209 -4.83 16.10 10.04
N ALA A 210 -6.12 16.03 10.41
CA ALA A 210 -6.58 16.62 11.65
C ALA A 210 -6.23 15.71 12.83
N ASP A 211 -6.08 16.29 14.01
CA ASP A 211 -5.92 15.49 15.22
C ASP A 211 -7.11 14.54 15.41
N GLY A 212 -6.80 13.27 15.68
CA GLY A 212 -7.80 12.19 15.78
C GLY A 212 -8.19 11.52 14.47
N ASP A 213 -7.76 12.04 13.31
CA ASP A 213 -7.92 11.33 12.04
C ASP A 213 -7.04 10.08 11.96
N ASN A 214 -7.50 9.09 11.21
CA ASN A 214 -6.83 7.80 11.03
C ASN A 214 -6.79 7.39 9.57
N ILE A 215 -5.91 6.45 9.25
CA ILE A 215 -5.92 5.74 7.97
C ILE A 215 -6.12 4.26 8.25
N LYS A 216 -7.02 3.64 7.51
CA LYS A 216 -7.27 2.20 7.55
C LYS A 216 -6.58 1.52 6.37
N PHE A 217 -5.88 0.44 6.66
CA PHE A 217 -5.10 -0.33 5.70
C PHE A 217 -5.64 -1.75 5.59
N ALA A 218 -5.74 -2.26 4.37
CA ALA A 218 -5.91 -3.68 4.08
C ALA A 218 -5.36 -4.02 2.70
N THR A 219 -5.14 -5.31 2.48
CA THR A 219 -4.99 -5.89 1.14
C THR A 219 -5.77 -7.20 1.06
N TYR A 220 -6.15 -7.60 -0.14
CA TYR A 220 -6.72 -8.91 -0.41
C TYR A 220 -6.42 -9.36 -1.85
N PRO A 221 -6.28 -10.67 -2.07
CA PRO A 221 -6.04 -11.22 -3.40
C PRO A 221 -7.36 -11.32 -4.15
N THR A 222 -7.25 -11.43 -5.46
CA THR A 222 -8.40 -11.64 -6.35
C THR A 222 -8.25 -12.93 -7.15
N ASP A 223 -9.33 -13.31 -7.84
CA ASP A 223 -9.25 -14.34 -8.86
C ASP A 223 -8.61 -13.79 -10.16
N ILE A 224 -8.48 -14.67 -11.17
CA ILE A 224 -7.89 -14.33 -12.48
C ILE A 224 -8.70 -13.30 -13.30
N TYR A 225 -9.86 -12.88 -12.80
CA TYR A 225 -10.69 -11.82 -13.38
C TYR A 225 -10.69 -10.57 -12.51
N ASN A 226 -9.77 -10.51 -11.54
CA ASN A 226 -9.63 -9.48 -10.52
C ASN A 226 -10.88 -9.29 -9.64
N ASN A 227 -11.62 -10.36 -9.34
CA ASN A 227 -12.73 -10.33 -8.40
C ASN A 227 -12.35 -10.85 -7.00
N PRO A 228 -13.01 -10.36 -5.94
CA PRO A 228 -14.04 -9.30 -5.97
C PRO A 228 -13.43 -7.91 -6.15
N LEU A 229 -14.21 -7.01 -6.77
CA LEU A 229 -13.86 -5.60 -6.87
C LEU A 229 -13.97 -4.89 -5.51
N PRO A 230 -13.15 -3.85 -5.25
CA PRO A 230 -13.26 -3.06 -4.05
C PRO A 230 -14.57 -2.28 -4.01
N THR A 231 -15.05 -1.99 -2.80
CA THR A 231 -16.22 -1.12 -2.58
C THR A 231 -16.06 0.20 -3.33
N GLY A 232 -17.07 0.56 -4.14
CA GLY A 232 -17.06 1.77 -4.97
C GLY A 232 -16.63 1.55 -6.42
N ALA A 233 -15.97 0.42 -6.74
CA ALA A 233 -15.68 0.04 -8.11
C ALA A 233 -16.84 -0.76 -8.73
N SER A 234 -17.44 -0.24 -9.80
CA SER A 234 -18.54 -0.92 -10.51
C SER A 234 -18.05 -1.94 -11.55
N ASN A 235 -16.87 -1.71 -12.10
CA ASN A 235 -16.18 -2.57 -13.04
C ASN A 235 -14.66 -2.26 -13.00
N LEU A 236 -13.84 -3.08 -13.63
CA LEU A 236 -12.39 -2.95 -13.60
C LEU A 236 -11.83 -1.86 -14.53
N GLU A 237 -12.51 -1.49 -15.62
CA GLU A 237 -12.06 -0.60 -16.73
C GLU A 237 -10.68 -0.91 -17.36
N LEU A 238 -9.89 -1.79 -16.76
CA LEU A 238 -8.54 -2.22 -17.11
C LEU A 238 -8.60 -3.63 -17.70
N GLU A 239 -7.59 -3.99 -18.49
CA GLU A 239 -7.46 -5.34 -19.02
C GLU A 239 -7.09 -6.32 -17.90
N VAL A 240 -7.99 -7.26 -17.58
CA VAL A 240 -7.86 -8.21 -16.45
C VAL A 240 -6.48 -8.87 -16.38
N LEU A 241 -5.97 -9.41 -17.50
CA LEU A 241 -4.67 -10.11 -17.54
C LEU A 241 -3.45 -9.20 -17.38
N LYS A 242 -3.66 -7.88 -17.33
CA LYS A 242 -2.62 -6.87 -17.11
C LYS A 242 -2.70 -6.25 -15.72
N VAL A 243 -3.71 -6.60 -14.93
CA VAL A 243 -3.88 -6.11 -13.56
C VAL A 243 -3.34 -7.17 -12.60
N VAL A 244 -2.59 -6.74 -11.59
CA VAL A 244 -2.14 -7.62 -10.52
C VAL A 244 -3.35 -8.19 -9.78
N ASP A 245 -3.32 -9.47 -9.42
CA ASP A 245 -4.42 -10.19 -8.77
C ASP A 245 -4.57 -9.81 -7.28
N ARG A 246 -4.61 -8.50 -7.00
CA ARG A 246 -4.64 -7.92 -5.65
C ARG A 246 -5.16 -6.48 -5.67
N TYR A 247 -5.88 -6.15 -4.59
CA TYR A 247 -6.20 -4.77 -4.26
C TYR A 247 -5.58 -4.35 -2.93
N TRP A 248 -5.26 -3.07 -2.82
CA TRP A 248 -4.91 -2.41 -1.57
C TRP A 248 -5.99 -1.39 -1.23
N ILE A 249 -6.42 -1.40 0.04
CA ILE A 249 -7.39 -0.49 0.60
C ILE A 249 -6.67 0.42 1.58
N ILE A 250 -6.66 1.72 1.30
CA ILE A 250 -6.03 2.76 2.11
C ILE A 250 -7.03 3.89 2.29
N SER A 251 -7.83 3.79 3.35
CA SER A 251 -9.01 4.65 3.55
C SER A 251 -8.74 5.66 4.67
N PRO A 252 -8.50 6.95 4.35
CA PRO A 252 -8.46 7.99 5.36
C PRO A 252 -9.85 8.24 5.96
N SER A 253 -9.94 8.41 7.27
CA SER A 253 -11.22 8.55 7.99
C SER A 253 -12.03 9.78 7.59
N ASN A 254 -11.35 10.85 7.18
CA ASN A 254 -11.97 12.13 6.83
C ASN A 254 -11.72 12.49 5.36
N PRO A 255 -12.73 12.38 4.49
CA PRO A 255 -12.56 12.64 3.06
C PRO A 255 -12.30 14.12 2.73
N LEU A 256 -12.57 15.05 3.67
CA LEU A 256 -12.36 16.49 3.49
C LEU A 256 -10.95 16.95 3.86
N ASN A 257 -10.20 16.14 4.63
CA ASN A 257 -8.89 16.50 5.15
C ASN A 257 -7.85 15.39 4.91
N LYS A 258 -7.74 14.96 3.65
CA LYS A 258 -6.81 13.92 3.24
C LYS A 258 -5.39 14.49 3.12
N PRO A 259 -4.34 13.72 3.46
CA PRO A 259 -2.97 14.19 3.33
C PRO A 259 -2.46 14.07 1.89
N LYS A 260 -1.43 14.86 1.55
CA LYS A 260 -0.55 14.61 0.41
C LYS A 260 0.44 13.51 0.81
N VAL A 261 0.62 12.50 -0.05
CA VAL A 261 1.43 11.32 0.30
C VAL A 261 2.31 10.83 -0.85
N ASN A 262 3.39 10.13 -0.51
CA ASN A 262 4.00 9.14 -1.40
C ASN A 262 3.60 7.74 -0.89
N MET A 263 3.40 6.78 -1.79
CA MET A 263 2.99 5.42 -1.42
C MET A 263 3.87 4.41 -2.12
N THR A 264 4.17 3.30 -1.44
CA THR A 264 4.91 2.16 -1.98
C THR A 264 4.13 0.90 -1.72
N PHE A 265 3.76 0.21 -2.80
CA PHE A 265 3.05 -1.07 -2.78
C PHE A 265 4.06 -2.19 -3.02
N SER A 266 4.07 -3.22 -2.17
CA SER A 266 4.79 -4.47 -2.46
C SER A 266 3.80 -5.55 -2.89
N PHE A 267 4.22 -6.41 -3.81
CA PHE A 267 3.42 -7.53 -4.33
C PHE A 267 4.24 -8.82 -4.33
N SER A 268 3.56 -9.95 -4.26
CA SER A 268 4.17 -11.28 -4.34
C SER A 268 4.28 -11.76 -5.79
N SER A 269 5.13 -12.76 -6.03
CA SER A 269 5.20 -13.41 -7.35
C SER A 269 3.89 -14.08 -7.76
N ASN A 270 3.06 -14.48 -6.79
CA ASN A 270 1.80 -15.14 -7.06
C ASN A 270 0.72 -14.15 -7.53
N ASP A 271 0.81 -12.88 -7.13
CA ASP A 271 -0.14 -11.84 -7.58
C ASP A 271 0.06 -11.46 -9.06
N ILE A 272 1.27 -11.68 -9.60
CA ILE A 272 1.62 -11.34 -10.99
C ILE A 272 1.66 -12.55 -11.92
N ASN A 273 1.84 -13.77 -11.40
CA ASN A 273 2.11 -14.97 -12.17
C ASN A 273 1.17 -16.12 -11.76
N SER A 274 -0.13 -15.85 -11.77
CA SER A 274 -1.18 -16.86 -11.60
C SER A 274 -1.26 -17.86 -12.77
N GLY A 275 -0.34 -17.78 -13.74
CA GLY A 275 -0.29 -18.61 -14.95
C GLY A 275 -1.09 -18.04 -16.13
N TYR A 276 -1.91 -17.01 -15.91
CA TYR A 276 -2.75 -16.37 -16.94
C TYR A 276 -2.36 -14.91 -17.22
N ASN A 277 -1.77 -14.24 -16.23
CA ASN A 277 -1.42 -12.84 -16.33
C ASN A 277 -0.25 -12.60 -17.29
N SER A 278 -0.38 -11.55 -18.10
CA SER A 278 0.63 -11.05 -19.04
C SER A 278 1.22 -9.74 -18.50
N ILE A 279 1.92 -9.84 -17.37
CA ILE A 279 2.45 -8.69 -16.63
C ILE A 279 3.99 -8.65 -16.75
N ASN A 280 4.51 -7.57 -17.32
CA ASN A 280 5.92 -7.23 -17.18
C ASN A 280 6.07 -6.33 -15.93
N ILE A 281 6.78 -6.82 -14.92
CA ILE A 281 6.99 -6.11 -13.65
C ILE A 281 7.55 -4.70 -13.88
N LYS A 282 8.43 -4.48 -14.88
CA LYS A 282 9.01 -3.16 -15.16
C LYS A 282 7.98 -2.12 -15.62
N ASN A 283 6.85 -2.59 -16.13
CA ASN A 283 5.78 -1.79 -16.69
C ASN A 283 4.62 -1.60 -15.70
N LEU A 284 4.70 -2.16 -14.50
CA LEU A 284 3.70 -1.91 -13.48
C LEU A 284 3.64 -0.42 -13.11
N LYS A 285 2.41 0.05 -12.91
CA LYS A 285 2.05 1.39 -12.46
C LYS A 285 0.88 1.29 -11.48
N ALA A 286 0.81 2.19 -10.51
CA ALA A 286 -0.31 2.26 -9.59
C ALA A 286 -1.51 2.94 -10.26
N SER A 287 -2.67 2.29 -10.18
CA SER A 287 -3.97 2.84 -10.57
C SER A 287 -4.89 2.89 -9.36
N ARG A 288 -5.69 3.94 -9.26
CA ARG A 288 -6.65 4.15 -8.17
C ARG A 288 -8.06 4.10 -8.73
N ASN A 289 -9.00 3.61 -7.93
CA ASN A 289 -10.40 3.78 -8.23
C ASN A 289 -10.90 5.11 -7.65
N ASN A 290 -11.37 6.01 -8.51
CA ASN A 290 -12.17 7.15 -8.08
C ASN A 290 -13.60 6.68 -7.79
N SER A 291 -13.90 6.42 -6.53
CA SER A 291 -15.20 5.94 -6.06
C SER A 291 -16.34 6.94 -6.27
N THR A 292 -16.04 8.24 -6.42
CA THR A 292 -17.05 9.27 -6.76
C THR A 292 -17.53 9.14 -8.21
N LEU A 293 -16.63 8.74 -9.12
CA LEU A 293 -16.94 8.56 -10.55
C LEU A 293 -17.16 7.10 -10.93
N GLY A 294 -16.76 6.15 -10.07
CA GLY A 294 -16.73 4.72 -10.34
C GLY A 294 -15.71 4.32 -11.40
N LYS A 295 -14.59 5.06 -11.54
CA LYS A 295 -13.60 4.91 -12.63
C LYS A 295 -12.20 4.60 -12.13
N TRP A 296 -11.43 3.83 -12.90
CA TRP A 296 -10.00 3.56 -12.66
C TRP A 296 -9.08 4.40 -13.53
N MET A 297 -9.59 4.90 -14.66
CA MET A 297 -8.82 5.58 -15.70
C MET A 297 -9.17 7.06 -15.86
N ASP A 298 -9.70 7.69 -14.80
CA ASP A 298 -9.86 9.15 -14.73
C ASP A 298 -8.53 9.88 -14.45
N MET A 299 -7.52 9.13 -14.00
CA MET A 299 -6.13 9.56 -13.88
C MET A 299 -5.21 8.50 -14.49
N THR A 300 -4.21 8.94 -15.26
CA THR A 300 -3.20 8.04 -15.82
C THR A 300 -2.48 7.27 -14.71
N PRO A 301 -2.44 5.93 -14.77
CA PRO A 301 -1.65 5.14 -13.83
C PRO A 301 -0.19 5.57 -13.87
N ARG A 302 0.45 5.64 -12.70
CA ARG A 302 1.81 6.20 -12.58
C ARG A 302 2.62 5.51 -11.49
N GLY A 303 3.92 5.82 -11.45
CA GLY A 303 4.87 5.27 -10.48
C GLY A 303 6.06 4.59 -11.16
N TYR A 304 7.02 4.19 -10.35
CA TYR A 304 8.21 3.48 -10.78
C TYR A 304 8.45 2.27 -9.89
N ASN A 305 9.17 1.29 -10.43
CA ASN A 305 9.26 -0.02 -9.82
C ASN A 305 10.70 -0.28 -9.38
N ALA A 306 10.85 -0.89 -8.21
CA ALA A 306 12.12 -1.36 -7.70
C ALA A 306 11.93 -2.78 -7.16
N ALA A 307 12.48 -3.78 -7.87
CA ALA A 307 12.21 -5.18 -7.59
C ALA A 307 10.68 -5.48 -7.56
N ASN A 308 10.16 -5.92 -6.42
CA ASN A 308 8.75 -6.29 -6.24
C ASN A 308 7.92 -5.16 -5.62
N THR A 309 8.33 -3.90 -5.81
CA THR A 309 7.59 -2.73 -5.32
C THR A 309 7.26 -1.76 -6.44
N VAL A 310 6.17 -1.03 -6.26
CA VAL A 310 5.77 0.13 -7.08
C VAL A 310 5.61 1.33 -6.17
N THR A 311 6.37 2.39 -6.44
CA THR A 311 6.31 3.65 -5.70
C THR A 311 5.63 4.72 -6.55
N ILE A 312 4.67 5.42 -5.95
CA ILE A 312 3.99 6.59 -6.50
C ILE A 312 4.26 7.80 -5.61
N GLU A 313 4.73 8.88 -6.22
CA GLU A 313 5.02 10.12 -5.52
C GLU A 313 3.93 11.17 -5.73
N ASN A 314 3.88 12.15 -4.84
CA ASN A 314 3.05 13.35 -4.95
C ASN A 314 1.55 13.06 -5.18
N VAL A 315 0.99 12.07 -4.47
CA VAL A 315 -0.46 11.84 -4.48
C VAL A 315 -1.11 12.99 -3.73
N MET A 316 -1.86 13.82 -4.45
CA MET A 316 -2.52 14.99 -3.88
C MET A 316 -3.73 14.56 -3.05
N PRO A 317 -4.18 15.36 -2.06
CA PRO A 317 -5.39 15.08 -1.28
C PRO A 317 -6.62 14.76 -2.14
N ALA A 318 -6.83 15.53 -3.21
CA ALA A 318 -7.93 15.29 -4.15
C ALA A 318 -7.84 13.92 -4.84
N ASP A 319 -6.61 13.40 -4.97
CA ASP A 319 -6.34 12.16 -5.66
C ASP A 319 -6.26 10.92 -4.76
N PHE A 320 -6.19 11.11 -3.45
CA PHE A 320 -6.06 10.02 -2.50
C PHE A 320 -7.42 9.35 -2.26
N PHE A 321 -7.74 8.31 -3.04
CA PHE A 321 -8.91 7.45 -2.84
C PHE A 321 -8.54 6.15 -2.14
N ASP A 322 -9.55 5.41 -1.71
CA ASP A 322 -9.43 4.22 -0.88
C ASP A 322 -8.75 3.05 -1.62
N ALA A 323 -9.22 2.74 -2.83
CA ALA A 323 -8.85 1.50 -3.51
C ALA A 323 -7.78 1.71 -4.59
N TRP A 324 -6.75 0.87 -4.55
CA TRP A 324 -5.63 0.89 -5.46
C TRP A 324 -5.33 -0.52 -5.99
N THR A 325 -4.79 -0.58 -7.21
CA THR A 325 -4.22 -1.77 -7.81
C THR A 325 -2.97 -1.39 -8.61
N LEU A 326 -2.28 -2.41 -9.13
CA LEU A 326 -1.15 -2.26 -10.02
C LEU A 326 -1.53 -2.80 -11.39
N VAL A 327 -1.21 -2.04 -12.43
CA VAL A 327 -1.53 -2.41 -13.81
C VAL A 327 -0.28 -2.30 -14.68
N ASN A 328 -0.09 -3.31 -15.53
CA ASN A 328 0.93 -3.34 -16.57
C ASN A 328 0.55 -2.32 -17.65
N ILE A 329 1.14 -1.14 -17.56
CA ILE A 329 1.09 -0.12 -18.60
C ILE A 329 2.47 -0.14 -19.24
N PRO A 330 2.61 -0.76 -20.42
CA PRO A 330 3.80 -0.56 -21.22
C PRO A 330 4.03 0.94 -21.30
N GLY A 331 5.22 1.41 -20.88
CA GLY A 331 5.61 2.79 -21.16
C GLY A 331 5.48 3.07 -22.66
N PRO A 332 5.65 4.32 -23.13
CA PRO A 332 5.73 4.54 -24.55
C PRO A 332 6.78 3.56 -25.11
N LEU A 333 6.29 2.63 -25.93
CA LEU A 333 7.09 1.60 -26.56
C LEU A 333 8.22 2.24 -27.36
N ALA A 334 8.02 3.48 -27.81
CA ALA A 334 9.01 4.35 -28.39
C ALA A 334 9.62 5.33 -27.39
N ASN A 335 10.92 5.18 -27.13
CA ASN A 335 11.75 6.35 -26.83
C ASN A 335 11.94 7.14 -28.12
N VAL A 336 11.21 8.25 -28.26
CA VAL A 336 11.36 9.19 -29.38
C VAL A 336 12.24 10.36 -28.94
N PHE A 337 13.32 10.59 -29.67
CA PHE A 337 14.03 11.86 -29.63
C PHE A 337 13.39 12.82 -30.64
N VAL A 338 12.91 13.96 -30.16
CA VAL A 338 12.36 15.03 -31.01
C VAL A 338 13.20 16.29 -30.79
N PRO A 339 13.89 16.81 -31.82
CA PRO A 339 14.64 18.07 -31.72
C PRO A 339 13.75 19.24 -31.25
N ASP A 340 14.34 20.18 -30.51
CA ASP A 340 13.65 21.39 -30.06
C ASP A 340 13.88 22.60 -30.99
N ALA A 341 14.91 22.53 -31.84
CA ALA A 341 15.21 23.53 -32.87
C ALA A 341 15.94 22.93 -34.08
N PHE A 342 15.88 23.64 -35.22
CA PHE A 342 16.60 23.29 -36.46
C PHE A 342 16.84 24.54 -37.33
N THR A 343 17.78 24.43 -38.29
CA THR A 343 18.30 25.54 -39.12
C THR A 343 18.32 25.12 -40.60
N PRO A 344 17.21 25.30 -41.36
CA PRO A 344 17.12 24.90 -42.77
C PRO A 344 17.86 25.88 -43.71
N ASN A 345 19.18 25.94 -43.59
CA ASN A 345 20.06 26.87 -44.30
C ASN A 345 20.81 26.22 -45.49
N GLY A 346 20.72 24.90 -45.64
CA GLY A 346 21.33 24.12 -46.71
C GLY A 346 22.79 23.73 -46.49
N ASP A 347 23.31 23.81 -45.26
CA ASP A 347 24.67 23.39 -44.90
C ASP A 347 24.80 21.88 -44.59
N GLY A 348 23.67 21.16 -44.58
CA GLY A 348 23.59 19.74 -44.27
C GLY A 348 23.48 19.41 -42.77
N LEU A 349 23.44 20.40 -41.88
CA LEU A 349 23.38 20.25 -40.43
C LEU A 349 22.06 20.83 -39.89
N ASN A 350 21.24 19.95 -39.28
CA ASN A 350 19.92 20.33 -38.75
C ASN A 350 19.02 21.04 -39.80
N ASP A 351 19.14 20.66 -41.07
CA ASP A 351 18.33 21.24 -42.16
C ASP A 351 16.88 20.75 -42.14
N GLU A 352 16.63 19.65 -41.43
CA GLU A 352 15.34 18.99 -41.37
C GLU A 352 14.98 18.66 -39.91
N PHE A 353 13.76 19.01 -39.53
CA PHE A 353 13.18 18.61 -38.26
C PHE A 353 12.56 17.21 -38.39
N LEU A 354 13.27 16.21 -37.89
CA LEU A 354 12.89 14.80 -37.98
C LEU A 354 12.86 14.14 -36.58
N PRO A 355 11.72 13.60 -36.14
CA PRO A 355 11.65 12.72 -34.96
C PRO A 355 12.41 11.42 -35.19
N VAL A 356 13.18 10.97 -34.20
CA VAL A 356 13.98 9.73 -34.29
C VAL A 356 13.51 8.74 -33.24
N PHE A 357 13.15 7.54 -33.69
CA PHE A 357 12.75 6.42 -32.84
C PHE A 357 13.94 5.53 -32.51
N GLN A 358 13.91 4.81 -31.38
CA GLN A 358 14.91 3.79 -31.06
C GLN A 358 14.88 2.62 -32.07
N VAL A 359 16.04 1.98 -32.23
CA VAL A 359 16.29 0.94 -33.26
C VAL A 359 15.43 -0.31 -33.07
N ASP A 360 15.00 -0.60 -31.83
CA ASP A 360 14.19 -1.74 -31.46
C ASP A 360 12.67 -1.47 -31.51
N TYR A 361 12.27 -0.27 -31.97
CA TYR A 361 10.86 0.09 -32.14
C TYR A 361 10.38 -0.15 -33.58
N GLN A 362 9.51 -1.15 -33.75
CA GLN A 362 8.82 -1.41 -35.00
C GLN A 362 7.59 -0.50 -35.12
N ILE A 363 7.63 0.42 -36.07
CA ILE A 363 6.51 1.29 -36.43
C ILE A 363 5.52 0.52 -37.31
N ILE A 364 4.25 0.48 -36.91
CA ILE A 364 3.13 -0.11 -37.67
C ILE A 364 2.35 0.98 -38.41
N SER A 365 2.12 2.11 -37.76
CA SER A 365 1.55 3.31 -38.38
C SER A 365 2.15 4.57 -37.77
N TYR A 366 2.34 5.60 -38.57
CA TYR A 366 2.91 6.87 -38.14
C TYR A 366 2.14 8.02 -38.80
N ASP A 367 1.87 9.05 -38.03
CA ASP A 367 1.36 10.33 -38.50
C ASP A 367 2.09 11.45 -37.77
N PHE A 368 2.69 12.35 -38.55
CA PHE A 368 3.43 13.49 -38.04
C PHE A 368 2.88 14.78 -38.62
N TYR A 369 2.52 15.70 -37.74
CA TYR A 369 1.95 16.99 -38.07
C TYR A 369 2.80 18.12 -37.52
N ILE A 370 2.98 19.16 -38.33
CA ILE A 370 3.52 20.46 -37.92
C ILE A 370 2.43 21.50 -38.12
N PHE A 371 2.23 22.35 -37.12
CA PHE A 371 1.27 23.44 -37.12
C PHE A 371 1.96 24.78 -36.91
N ASP A 372 1.51 25.80 -37.63
CA ASP A 372 1.87 27.19 -37.34
C ASP A 372 1.18 27.70 -36.06
N ARG A 373 1.45 28.96 -35.70
CA ARG A 373 0.88 29.61 -34.52
C ARG A 373 -0.65 29.73 -34.57
N TRP A 374 -1.26 29.66 -35.75
CA TRP A 374 -2.70 29.78 -35.96
C TRP A 374 -3.39 28.41 -36.09
N GLY A 375 -2.64 27.32 -35.98
CA GLY A 375 -3.17 25.96 -36.11
C GLY A 375 -3.26 25.46 -37.55
N ASN A 376 -2.73 26.19 -38.54
CA ASN A 376 -2.69 25.67 -39.91
C ASN A 376 -1.57 24.64 -40.06
N ILE A 377 -1.88 23.54 -40.73
CA ILE A 377 -0.92 22.48 -41.05
C ILE A 377 0.13 23.02 -42.00
N GLN A 378 1.39 22.93 -41.60
CA GLN A 378 2.58 23.21 -42.40
C GLN A 378 3.16 21.95 -43.01
N LEU A 379 3.00 20.80 -42.36
CA LEU A 379 3.38 19.50 -42.87
C LEU A 379 2.46 18.44 -42.25
N HIS A 380 2.05 17.47 -43.07
CA HIS A 380 1.58 16.16 -42.61
C HIS A 380 2.32 15.08 -43.40
N THR A 381 2.86 14.08 -42.71
CA THR A 381 3.45 12.89 -43.33
C THR A 381 3.12 11.65 -42.51
N SER A 382 2.97 10.53 -43.21
CA SER A 382 2.85 9.20 -42.60
C SER A 382 4.10 8.34 -42.79
N ASP A 383 5.16 8.94 -43.32
CA ASP A 383 6.46 8.33 -43.59
C ASP A 383 7.45 8.82 -42.53
N GLU A 384 7.91 7.90 -41.70
CA GLU A 384 8.80 8.13 -40.55
C GLU A 384 10.20 8.59 -40.96
N THR A 385 10.56 8.48 -42.25
CA THR A 385 11.85 8.93 -42.78
C THR A 385 11.81 10.38 -43.29
N LYS A 386 10.63 11.01 -43.30
CA LYS A 386 10.43 12.38 -43.77
C LYS A 386 10.21 13.33 -42.60
N GLY A 387 11.06 14.36 -42.52
CA GLY A 387 10.92 15.45 -41.57
C GLY A 387 10.42 16.72 -42.26
N TRP A 388 10.55 17.83 -41.55
CA TRP A 388 10.13 19.14 -42.01
C TRP A 388 11.31 20.05 -42.31
N ASN A 389 11.40 20.56 -43.54
CA ASN A 389 12.48 21.47 -43.97
C ASN A 389 12.16 22.96 -43.73
N GLY A 390 11.13 23.26 -42.94
CA GLY A 390 10.72 24.62 -42.62
C GLY A 390 9.78 25.28 -43.63
N LYS A 391 9.46 24.62 -44.74
CA LYS A 391 8.55 25.12 -45.78
C LYS A 391 7.21 24.39 -45.72
N LYS A 392 6.15 25.05 -46.16
CA LYS A 392 4.83 24.43 -46.26
C LYS A 392 4.90 23.23 -47.22
N ASP A 393 4.44 22.08 -46.76
CA ASP A 393 4.44 20.77 -47.44
C ASP A 393 5.83 20.38 -48.01
N ASN A 394 6.91 20.89 -47.41
CA ASN A 394 8.28 20.78 -47.90
C ASN A 394 8.52 21.29 -49.34
N VAL A 395 7.56 22.02 -49.93
CA VAL A 395 7.65 22.55 -51.31
C VAL A 395 8.12 24.00 -51.35
N ASN A 396 8.42 24.49 -52.55
CA ASN A 396 8.95 25.82 -52.86
C ASN A 396 8.44 26.95 -51.94
N GLY A 397 9.38 27.68 -51.35
CA GLY A 397 9.12 28.76 -50.39
C GLY A 397 10.38 29.09 -49.57
N VAL A 398 10.33 30.18 -48.81
CA VAL A 398 11.36 30.54 -47.83
C VAL A 398 10.92 30.05 -46.46
N PRO A 399 11.75 29.30 -45.71
CA PRO A 399 11.43 28.89 -44.35
C PRO A 399 11.11 30.11 -43.47
N ASN A 400 10.00 30.06 -42.74
CA ASN A 400 9.57 31.19 -41.90
C ASN A 400 9.99 30.95 -40.45
N ILE A 401 10.88 31.80 -39.96
CA ILE A 401 11.45 31.73 -38.60
C ILE A 401 10.33 31.87 -37.57
N GLY A 402 10.33 30.99 -36.57
CA GLY A 402 9.31 31.02 -35.53
C GLY A 402 9.21 29.73 -34.74
N VAL A 403 8.23 29.69 -33.84
CA VAL A 403 7.91 28.52 -33.03
C VAL A 403 6.67 27.85 -33.60
N TYR A 404 6.77 26.55 -33.84
CA TYR A 404 5.73 25.69 -34.40
C TYR A 404 5.35 24.64 -33.37
N SER A 405 4.10 24.17 -33.42
CA SER A 405 3.65 23.03 -32.61
C SER A 405 3.69 21.77 -33.44
N TRP A 406 3.99 20.64 -32.85
CA TRP A 406 4.02 19.36 -33.54
C TRP A 406 3.24 18.29 -32.80
N LEU A 407 2.71 17.32 -33.54
CA LEU A 407 1.97 16.17 -33.04
C LEU A 407 2.46 14.92 -33.78
N ILE A 408 2.84 13.90 -33.01
CA ILE A 408 3.14 12.57 -33.53
C ILE A 408 2.08 11.62 -32.97
N ILE A 409 1.45 10.85 -33.85
CA ILE A 409 0.62 9.71 -33.49
C ILE A 409 1.28 8.49 -34.10
N VAL A 410 1.68 7.54 -33.26
CA VAL A 410 2.38 6.34 -33.72
C VAL A 410 1.71 5.10 -33.16
N LYS A 411 1.65 4.03 -33.93
CA LYS A 411 1.31 2.69 -33.47
C LYS A 411 2.52 1.82 -33.72
N GLY A 412 3.01 1.12 -32.71
CA GLY A 412 4.20 0.29 -32.89
C GLY A 412 4.33 -0.83 -31.87
N LYS A 413 5.45 -1.53 -31.97
CA LYS A 413 5.84 -2.68 -31.14
C LYS A 413 7.32 -2.57 -30.79
N ASN A 414 7.73 -3.14 -29.67
CA ASN A 414 9.13 -3.37 -29.36
C ASN A 414 9.31 -4.83 -28.93
N SER A 415 10.53 -5.20 -28.54
CA SER A 415 10.84 -6.58 -28.08
C SER A 415 10.00 -7.04 -26.89
N GLU A 416 9.35 -6.15 -26.16
CA GLU A 416 8.50 -6.48 -25.01
C GLU A 416 7.02 -6.73 -25.38
N ASN A 417 6.60 -6.44 -26.62
CA ASN A 417 5.21 -6.60 -27.09
C ASN A 417 5.12 -7.04 -28.56
N LEU A 418 5.89 -8.07 -28.92
CA LEU A 418 5.96 -8.59 -30.30
C LEU A 418 4.62 -9.19 -30.77
N ASP A 419 3.87 -9.81 -29.86
CA ASP A 419 2.70 -10.65 -30.19
C ASP A 419 1.34 -9.90 -30.19
N GLY A 420 1.30 -8.62 -29.80
CA GLY A 420 0.05 -7.83 -29.72
C GLY A 420 -0.37 -7.15 -31.04
N ASP A 421 -1.47 -6.38 -31.02
CA ASP A 421 -1.89 -5.53 -32.16
C ASP A 421 -1.00 -4.26 -32.30
N GLY A 422 -0.06 -4.02 -31.38
CA GLY A 422 0.75 -2.80 -31.28
C GLY A 422 0.05 -1.70 -30.47
N VAL A 423 0.82 -0.87 -29.76
CA VAL A 423 0.28 0.18 -28.88
C VAL A 423 0.28 1.51 -29.61
N LYS A 424 -0.81 2.26 -29.49
CA LYS A 424 -0.95 3.61 -30.06
C LYS A 424 -0.51 4.65 -29.04
N GLU A 425 0.45 5.48 -29.43
CA GLU A 425 1.05 6.55 -28.65
C GLU A 425 0.85 7.91 -29.31
N LYS A 426 0.86 8.96 -28.48
CA LYS A 426 0.70 10.35 -28.89
C LYS A 426 1.76 11.21 -28.22
N PHE A 427 2.57 11.91 -29.01
CA PHE A 427 3.56 12.87 -28.54
C PHE A 427 3.21 14.26 -29.07
N ILE A 428 3.38 15.28 -28.24
CA ILE A 428 3.12 16.68 -28.59
C ILE A 428 4.24 17.56 -28.06
N GLY A 429 4.61 18.58 -28.82
CA GLY A 429 5.61 19.55 -28.38
C GLY A 429 5.71 20.75 -29.30
N LYS A 430 6.83 21.45 -29.17
CA LYS A 430 7.17 22.63 -29.97
C LYS A 430 8.54 22.47 -30.61
N VAL A 431 8.75 23.13 -31.74
CA VAL A 431 10.04 23.24 -32.41
C VAL A 431 10.29 24.69 -32.81
N THR A 432 11.53 25.14 -32.70
CA THR A 432 11.97 26.47 -33.11
C THR A 432 12.72 26.39 -34.45
N LEU A 433 12.22 27.07 -35.47
CA LEU A 433 12.92 27.26 -36.73
C LEU A 433 13.80 28.50 -36.62
N LEU A 434 15.11 28.31 -36.81
CA LEU A 434 16.14 29.36 -36.75
C LEU A 434 16.71 29.66 -38.13
N LYS A 435 17.42 30.79 -38.24
CA LYS A 435 18.06 31.23 -39.49
C LYS A 435 19.45 30.63 -39.65
#